data_AF-A0A496Y6U1-F1
#
_entry.id   AF-A0A496Y6U1-F1
#
_cell.length_a   1.000
_cell.length_b   1.000
_cell.length_c   1.000
_cell.angle_alpha   90.00
_cell.angle_beta   90.00
_cell.angle_gamma   90.00
#
_symmetry.space_group_name_H-M   'P 1'
#
loop_
_entity.id
_entity.type
_entity.pdbx_description
1 polymer ?
#
loop_
_entity_poly.entity_id
_entity_poly.type
_entity_poly.pdbx_seq_one_letter_code
_entity_poly.pdbx_strand_id
1 'polypeptide(L)' 'EHGAEVLLTGHCGPNAFKALQAANIRVANNASGTVRDAVKAYLDGKLSLAEGSDVEGHW' A
#
# COMPACT_ATOMS: atom_id res chain seq x y z
N GLU A 1 -3.29 -18.65 2.46
CA GLU A 1 -2.52 -17.45 2.03
C GLU A 1 -2.38 -17.45 0.51
N HIS A 2 -2.33 -16.28 -0.13
CA HIS A 2 -2.37 -16.13 -1.60
C HIS A 2 -1.08 -15.57 -2.23
N GLY A 3 0.01 -15.39 -1.45
CA GLY A 3 1.31 -14.98 -1.98
C GLY A 3 1.40 -13.53 -2.49
N ALA A 4 0.63 -12.61 -1.90
CA ALA A 4 0.69 -11.20 -2.28
C ALA A 4 2.02 -10.56 -1.86
N GLU A 5 2.63 -9.77 -2.75
CA GLU A 5 3.91 -9.10 -2.50
C GLU A 5 3.78 -7.58 -2.25
N VAL A 6 2.65 -7.00 -2.69
CA VAL A 6 2.42 -5.54 -2.65
C VAL A 6 0.94 -5.26 -2.40
N LEU A 7 0.64 -4.35 -1.49
CA LEU A 7 -0.67 -3.74 -1.27
C LEU A 7 -0.72 -2.36 -1.93
N LEU A 8 -1.70 -2.13 -2.81
CA LEU A 8 -2.02 -0.79 -3.33
C LEU A 8 -3.21 -0.24 -2.54
N THR A 9 -3.04 0.90 -1.88
CA THR A 9 -4.09 1.50 -1.04
C THR A 9 -4.07 3.02 -1.14
N GLY A 10 -5.17 3.66 -0.78
CA GLY A 10 -5.21 5.11 -0.59
C GLY A 10 -4.36 5.50 0.62
N HIS A 11 -4.71 4.95 1.78
CA HIS A 11 -4.02 5.19 3.06
C HIS A 11 -3.72 3.88 3.78
N CYS A 12 -2.68 3.89 4.61
CA CYS A 12 -2.25 2.78 5.45
C CYS A 12 -1.88 3.28 6.85
N GLY A 13 -2.67 2.88 7.85
CA GLY A 13 -2.39 3.20 9.25
C GLY A 13 -1.25 2.38 9.85
N PRO A 14 -0.71 2.79 11.02
CA PRO A 14 0.51 2.23 11.59
C PRO A 14 0.40 0.74 11.93
N ASN A 15 -0.76 0.27 12.39
CA ASN A 15 -0.95 -1.15 12.72
C ASN A 15 -0.96 -2.03 11.44
N ALA A 16 -1.66 -1.56 10.40
CA ALA A 16 -1.70 -2.26 9.12
C ALA A 16 -0.32 -2.29 8.46
N PHE A 17 0.39 -1.15 8.45
CA PHE A 17 1.73 -1.06 7.89
C PHE A 17 2.70 -2.02 8.59
N LYS A 18 2.69 -2.05 9.93
CA LYS A 18 3.51 -2.98 10.72
C LYS A 18 3.20 -4.45 10.42
N ALA A 19 1.92 -4.80 10.31
CA ALA A 19 1.51 -6.17 9.99
C ALA A 19 1.96 -6.60 8.59
N LEU A 20 1.79 -5.74 7.59
CA LEU A 20 2.20 -6.00 6.20
C LEU A 20 3.72 -6.09 6.07
N GLN A 21 4.45 -5.20 6.75
CA GLN A 21 5.91 -5.24 6.79
C GLN A 21 6.42 -6.54 7.42
N ALA A 22 5.84 -6.99 8.54
CA ALA A 22 6.20 -8.26 9.17
C ALA A 22 5.94 -9.48 8.26
N ALA A 23 4.98 -9.36 7.33
CA ALA A 23 4.67 -10.36 6.31
C ALA A 23 5.50 -10.21 5.01
N ASN A 24 6.47 -9.29 4.96
CA ASN A 24 7.23 -8.92 3.76
C ASN A 24 6.36 -8.42 2.59
N ILE A 25 5.19 -7.85 2.89
CA ILE A 25 4.30 -7.23 1.92
C ILE A 25 4.60 -5.75 1.87
N ARG A 26 4.98 -5.26 0.68
CA ARG A 26 5.25 -3.84 0.46
C ARG A 26 3.94 -3.06 0.36
N VAL A 27 3.94 -1.79 0.71
CA VAL A 27 2.75 -0.93 0.65
C VAL A 27 3.00 0.19 -0.34
N ALA A 28 2.05 0.47 -1.22
CA ALA A 28 2.03 1.65 -2.08
C ALA A 28 0.80 2.50 -1.73
N ASN A 29 1.03 3.66 -1.13
CA ASN A 29 -0.01 4.61 -0.72
C ASN A 29 -0.36 5.57 -1.85
N ASN A 30 -1.44 6.35 -1.66
CA ASN A 30 -1.98 7.33 -2.61
C ASN A 30 -2.56 6.71 -3.90
N ALA A 31 -2.96 5.43 -3.86
CA ALA A 31 -3.74 4.86 -4.94
C ALA A 31 -5.09 5.57 -5.03
N SER A 32 -5.53 5.89 -6.24
CA SER A 32 -6.77 6.62 -6.49
C SER A 32 -7.43 6.16 -7.79
N GLY A 33 -8.70 6.54 -7.99
CA GLY A 33 -9.49 6.11 -9.14
C GLY A 33 -9.96 4.66 -9.01
N THR A 34 -10.04 3.96 -10.15
CA THR A 34 -10.46 2.56 -10.15
C THR A 34 -9.31 1.62 -9.79
N VAL A 35 -9.62 0.37 -9.47
CA VAL A 35 -8.60 -0.69 -9.27
C VAL A 35 -7.67 -0.80 -10.48
N ARG A 36 -8.21 -0.67 -11.70
CA ARG A 36 -7.42 -0.72 -12.94
C ARG A 36 -6.43 0.44 -13.02
N ASP A 37 -6.84 1.64 -12.59
CA ASP A 37 -5.98 2.83 -12.59
C ASP A 37 -4.85 2.69 -11.59
N ALA A 38 -5.14 2.20 -10.38
CA ALA A 38 -4.12 1.95 -9.35
C ALA A 38 -3.07 0.93 -9.81
N VAL A 39 -3.50 -0.19 -10.39
CA VAL A 39 -2.59 -1.21 -10.94
C VAL A 39 -1.74 -0.61 -12.06
N LYS A 40 -2.34 0.15 -12.97
CA LYS A 40 -1.60 0.81 -14.05
C LYS A 40 -0.59 1.82 -13.51
N ALA A 41 -0.97 2.66 -12.56
CA ALA A 41 -0.09 3.65 -11.95
C ALA A 41 1.11 2.99 -11.25
N TYR A 42 0.90 1.86 -10.58
CA TYR A 42 1.97 1.08 -9.99
C TYR A 42 2.94 0.50 -11.04
N LEU A 43 2.40 -0.13 -12.09
CA LEU A 43 3.21 -0.69 -13.18
C LEU A 43 3.96 0.39 -13.98
N ASP A 44 3.37 1.59 -14.12
CA ASP A 44 4.00 2.76 -14.75
C ASP A 44 5.05 3.44 -13.85
N GLY A 45 5.26 2.97 -12.61
CA GLY A 45 6.18 3.57 -11.63
C GLY A 45 5.70 4.91 -11.05
N LYS A 46 4.42 5.26 -11.25
CA LYS A 46 3.81 6.50 -10.75
C LYS A 46 3.35 6.37 -9.30
N LEU A 47 3.15 5.15 -8.82
CA LEU A 47 2.79 4.85 -7.44
C LEU A 47 4.01 4.31 -6.70
N SER A 48 4.57 5.13 -5.81
CA SER A 48 5.78 4.78 -5.05
C SER A 48 5.44 3.91 -3.84
N LEU A 49 6.38 3.05 -3.47
CA LEU A 49 6.30 2.31 -2.22
C LEU A 49 6.42 3.27 -1.04
N ALA A 50 5.60 3.05 -0.03
CA ALA A 50 5.60 3.79 1.21
C ALA A 50 6.70 3.26 2.14
N GLU A 51 7.44 4.17 2.76
CA GLU A 51 8.44 3.86 3.79
C GLU A 51 7.84 3.79 5.20
N GLY A 52 6.57 4.20 5.36
CA GLY A 52 5.85 4.20 6.62
C GLY A 52 4.34 4.38 6.44
N SER A 53 3.60 4.32 7.55
CA SER A 53 2.19 4.68 7.58
C SER A 53 1.98 6.17 7.30
N ASP A 54 0.93 6.52 6.58
CA ASP A 54 0.62 7.89 6.15
C ASP A 54 -0.53 8.55 6.92
N VAL A 55 -1.13 7.84 7.88
CA VAL A 55 -2.17 8.36 8.79
C VAL A 55 -1.79 8.11 10.24
N GLU A 56 -2.18 9.02 11.13
CA GLU A 56 -1.95 8.87 12.57
C GLU A 56 -2.75 7.69 13.15
N GLY A 57 -2.16 7.03 14.14
CA GLY A 57 -2.73 5.86 14.80
C GLY A 57 -3.86 6.20 15.76
N HIS A 58 -5.05 6.46 15.23
CA HIS A 58 -6.29 6.55 16.01
C HIS A 58 -7.44 5.87 15.24
N TRP A 59 -7.50 4.54 15.28
CA TRP A 59 -8.67 3.75 14.89
C TRP A 59 -8.66 2.40 15.61
#